data_AF-A0A838SC84-F1
#
_entry.id   AF-A0A838SC84-F1
#
_cell.length_a   1.000
_cell.length_b   1.000
_cell.length_c   1.000
_cell.angle_alpha   90.00
_cell.angle_beta   90.00
_cell.angle_gamma   90.00
#
_symmetry.space_group_name_H-M   'P 1'
#
loop_
_entity.id
_entity.type
_entity.pdbx_description
1 polymer ?
#
loop_
_entity_poly.entity_id
_entity_poly.type
_entity_poly.pdbx_seq_one_letter_code
_entity_poly.pdbx_strand_id
1 'polypeptide(L)'
;MSEWIRYGMYFILGGTLVSVSTYLGSHGRGFLAALASTLPIISGVTFILIFVNAGPAPTVSFAKHMIWLSPPWFVYVGTMIAFVPKLGFWPAYGLAIVLYLAGVGLTRMFLN
;
A
#
# COMPACT_ATOMS: atom_id res chain seq x y z
N MET A 1 -8.29 -21.21 14.99
CA MET A 1 -7.50 -20.11 15.58
C MET A 1 -8.46 -19.06 16.13
N SER A 2 -8.28 -18.62 17.38
CA SER A 2 -9.15 -17.59 17.96
C SER A 2 -8.98 -16.25 17.22
N GLU A 3 -10.00 -15.40 17.24
CA GLU A 3 -9.99 -14.10 16.57
C GLU A 3 -8.87 -13.20 17.11
N TRP A 4 -8.65 -13.21 18.42
CA TRP A 4 -7.56 -12.48 19.08
C TRP A 4 -6.18 -12.85 18.54
N ILE A 5 -5.91 -14.15 18.35
CA ILE A 5 -4.64 -14.61 17.79
C ILE A 5 -4.51 -14.14 16.34
N ARG A 6 -5.60 -14.19 15.55
CA ARG A 6 -5.62 -13.73 14.16
C ARG A 6 -5.27 -12.25 14.03
N TYR A 7 -5.96 -11.40 14.79
CA TYR A 7 -5.71 -9.96 14.75
C TYR A 7 -4.34 -9.60 15.34
N GLY A 8 -3.89 -10.31 16.38
CA GLY A 8 -2.53 -10.19 16.91
C GLY A 8 -1.46 -10.50 15.86
N MET A 9 -1.64 -11.55 15.07
CA MET A 9 -0.73 -11.88 13.96
C MET A 9 -0.72 -10.79 12.87
N TYR A 10 -1.88 -10.26 12.49
CA TYR A 10 -1.94 -9.17 11.52
C TYR A 10 -1.24 -7.90 12.01
N PHE A 11 -1.39 -7.59 13.31
CA PHE A 11 -0.67 -6.48 13.94
C PHE A 11 0.84 -6.70 13.92
N ILE A 12 1.33 -7.88 14.30
CA ILE A 12 2.77 -8.20 14.28
C ILE A 12 3.32 -8.09 12.85
N LEU A 13 2.61 -8.62 11.85
CA LEU A 13 3.01 -8.52 10.45
C LEU A 13 3.12 -7.05 10.00
N GLY A 14 2.09 -6.25 10.24
CA GLY A 14 2.10 -4.83 9.88
C GLY A 14 3.18 -4.04 10.63
N GLY A 15 3.27 -4.22 11.96
CA GLY A 15 4.26 -3.56 12.81
C GLY A 15 5.69 -3.92 12.42
N THR A 16 5.95 -5.17 12.03
CA THR A 16 7.27 -5.61 11.55
C THR A 16 7.64 -4.93 10.24
N LEU A 17 6.73 -4.89 9.26
CA LEU A 17 6.99 -4.24 7.96
C LEU A 17 7.27 -2.73 8.14
N VAL A 18 6.50 -2.05 8.96
CA VAL A 18 6.70 -0.62 9.27
C VAL A 18 8.03 -0.40 10.00
N SER A 19 8.36 -1.24 10.98
CA SER A 19 9.60 -1.12 11.76
C SER A 19 10.84 -1.36 10.88
N VAL A 20 10.82 -2.41 10.07
CA VAL A 20 11.94 -2.76 9.18
C VAL A 20 12.14 -1.69 8.10
N SER A 21 11.07 -1.25 7.45
CA SER A 21 11.17 -0.18 6.44
C SER A 21 11.67 1.13 7.04
N THR A 22 11.20 1.51 8.23
CA THR A 22 11.67 2.70 8.94
C THR A 22 13.14 2.60 9.32
N TYR A 23 13.56 1.46 9.88
CA TYR A 23 14.96 1.21 10.24
C TYR A 23 15.88 1.31 9.02
N LEU A 24 15.51 0.65 7.91
CA LEU A 24 16.31 0.71 6.69
C LEU A 24 16.35 2.13 6.10
N GLY A 25 15.21 2.83 6.11
CA GLY A 25 15.09 4.19 5.59
C GLY A 25 15.92 5.20 6.38
N SER A 26 15.89 5.11 7.71
CA SER A 26 16.66 6.01 8.58
C SER A 26 18.18 5.80 8.49
N HIS A 27 18.63 4.63 8.01
CA HIS A 27 20.04 4.32 7.76
C HIS A 27 20.47 4.55 6.31
N GLY A 28 19.70 5.34 5.54
CA GLY A 28 20.04 5.70 4.15
C GLY A 28 19.84 4.57 3.13
N ARG A 29 19.30 3.41 3.53
CA ARG A 29 19.05 2.26 2.65
C ARG A 29 17.68 2.38 1.98
N GLY A 30 17.48 3.46 1.23
CA GLY A 30 16.18 3.83 0.64
C GLY A 30 15.54 2.74 -0.23
N PHE A 31 16.32 2.04 -1.06
CA PHE A 31 15.81 0.94 -1.88
C PHE A 31 15.29 -0.23 -1.04
N LEU A 32 16.04 -0.64 0.00
CA LEU A 32 15.63 -1.74 0.87
C LEU A 32 14.44 -1.35 1.74
N ALA A 33 14.35 -0.09 2.16
CA ALA A 33 13.18 0.45 2.84
C ALA A 33 11.94 0.39 1.94
N ALA A 34 12.06 0.82 0.68
CA ALA A 34 10.97 0.76 -0.30
C ALA A 34 10.56 -0.69 -0.60
N LEU A 35 11.53 -1.61 -0.75
CA LEU A 35 11.27 -3.03 -0.91
C LEU A 35 10.49 -3.59 0.29
N ALA A 36 10.98 -3.36 1.51
CA ALA A 36 10.32 -3.82 2.73
C ALA A 36 8.88 -3.29 2.85
N SER A 37 8.63 -2.03 2.47
CA SER A 37 7.30 -1.43 2.48
C SER A 37 6.36 -1.95 1.39
N THR A 38 6.90 -2.44 0.26
CA THR A 38 6.11 -2.86 -0.91
C THR A 38 6.05 -4.36 -1.09
N LEU A 39 6.67 -5.15 -0.20
CA LEU A 39 6.51 -6.59 -0.19
C LEU A 39 5.02 -6.97 -0.13
N PRO A 40 4.54 -7.85 -1.03
CA PRO A 40 3.12 -8.18 -1.13
C PRO A 40 2.68 -9.18 -0.05
N ILE A 41 3.04 -8.96 1.21
CA ILE A 41 2.64 -9.83 2.33
C ILE A 41 1.16 -9.65 2.63
N ILE A 42 0.71 -8.42 2.85
CA ILE A 42 -0.70 -8.13 3.18
C ILE A 42 -1.61 -8.52 2.01
N SER A 43 -1.26 -8.11 0.79
CA SER A 43 -2.01 -8.47 -0.41
C SER A 43 -1.95 -9.98 -0.68
N GLY A 44 -0.81 -10.64 -0.51
CA GLY A 44 -0.67 -12.09 -0.65
C GLY A 44 -1.54 -12.88 0.32
N VAL A 45 -1.57 -12.50 1.60
CA VAL A 45 -2.50 -13.08 2.59
C VAL A 45 -3.96 -12.84 2.17
N THR A 46 -4.27 -11.63 1.70
CA THR A 46 -5.61 -11.29 1.21
C THR A 46 -6.02 -12.15 0.00
N PHE A 47 -5.10 -12.37 -0.95
CA PHE A 47 -5.31 -13.26 -2.09
C PHE A 47 -5.67 -14.69 -1.67
N ILE A 48 -4.91 -15.25 -0.72
CA ILE A 48 -5.16 -16.58 -0.17
C ILE A 48 -6.53 -16.64 0.48
N LEU A 49 -6.86 -15.65 1.32
CA LEU A 49 -8.13 -15.61 2.04
C LEU A 49 -9.31 -15.47 1.08
N ILE A 50 -9.25 -14.58 0.09
CA ILE A 50 -10.32 -14.46 -0.91
C ILE A 50 -10.46 -15.76 -1.69
N PHE A 51 -9.35 -16.38 -2.12
CA PHE A 51 -9.40 -17.62 -2.89
C PHE A 51 -10.03 -18.77 -2.11
N VAL A 52 -9.62 -18.96 -0.85
CA VAL A 52 -10.14 -20.05 -0.01
C VAL A 52 -11.61 -19.84 0.35
N ASN A 53 -12.07 -18.60 0.55
CA ASN A 53 -13.44 -18.32 0.99
C ASN A 53 -14.42 -18.06 -0.17
N ALA A 54 -13.95 -17.58 -1.32
CA ALA A 54 -14.82 -17.07 -2.39
C ALA A 54 -14.44 -17.62 -3.80
N GLY A 55 -13.37 -18.40 -3.90
CA GLY A 55 -12.95 -19.03 -5.15
C GLY A 55 -12.25 -18.07 -6.15
N PRO A 56 -11.94 -18.55 -7.36
CA PRO A 56 -11.04 -17.87 -8.28
C PRO A 56 -11.60 -16.55 -8.86
N ALA A 57 -12.89 -16.45 -9.15
CA ALA A 57 -13.45 -15.27 -9.80
C ALA A 57 -13.34 -13.99 -8.95
N PRO A 58 -13.72 -13.99 -7.65
CA PRO A 58 -13.47 -12.85 -6.75
C PRO A 58 -11.98 -12.54 -6.56
N THR A 59 -11.12 -13.55 -6.50
CA THR A 59 -9.66 -13.38 -6.40
C THR A 59 -9.09 -12.64 -7.60
N VAL A 60 -9.49 -13.01 -8.81
CA VAL A 60 -9.06 -12.33 -10.05
C VAL A 60 -9.65 -10.93 -10.13
N SER A 61 -10.89 -10.73 -9.71
CA SER A 61 -11.50 -9.40 -9.62
C SER A 61 -10.68 -8.48 -8.70
N PHE A 62 -10.31 -8.97 -7.51
CA PHE A 62 -9.44 -8.24 -6.58
C PHE A 62 -8.09 -7.86 -7.22
N ALA A 63 -7.43 -8.79 -7.93
CA ALA A 63 -6.18 -8.50 -8.65
C ALA A 63 -6.35 -7.38 -9.69
N LYS A 64 -7.42 -7.43 -10.49
CA LYS A 64 -7.70 -6.41 -11.50
C LYS A 64 -7.85 -5.03 -10.87
N HIS A 65 -8.59 -4.93 -9.77
CA HIS A 65 -8.77 -3.67 -9.05
C HIS A 65 -7.46 -3.16 -8.43
N MET A 66 -6.58 -4.04 -7.92
CA MET A 66 -5.25 -3.62 -7.45
C MET A 66 -4.42 -2.96 -8.55
N ILE A 67 -4.50 -3.44 -9.79
CA ILE A 67 -3.78 -2.83 -10.93
C ILE A 67 -4.23 -1.39 -11.14
N TRP A 68 -5.53 -1.12 -11.08
CA TRP A 68 -6.09 0.23 -11.22
C TRP A 68 -5.72 1.20 -10.10
N LEU A 69 -5.22 0.71 -8.97
CA LEU A 69 -4.68 1.54 -7.89
C LEU A 69 -3.20 1.93 -8.12
N SER A 70 -2.53 1.34 -9.10
CA SER A 70 -1.13 1.66 -9.42
C SER A 70 -0.95 3.10 -9.93
N PRO A 71 -1.76 3.63 -10.88
CA PRO A 71 -1.61 5.01 -11.34
C PRO A 71 -1.75 6.05 -10.22
N PRO A 72 -2.78 6.02 -9.36
CA PRO A 72 -2.85 6.90 -8.20
C PRO A 72 -1.66 6.76 -7.25
N TRP A 73 -1.13 5.55 -7.06
CA TRP A 73 0.06 5.32 -6.25
C TRP A 73 1.31 5.97 -6.84
N PHE A 74 1.52 5.91 -8.17
CA PHE A 74 2.64 6.61 -8.81
C PHE A 74 2.52 8.13 -8.66
N VAL A 75 1.31 8.68 -8.73
CA VAL A 75 1.06 10.11 -8.46
C VAL A 75 1.43 10.47 -7.02
N TYR A 76 1.03 9.65 -6.05
CA TYR A 76 1.41 9.82 -4.63
C TYR A 76 2.92 9.86 -4.44
N VAL A 77 3.65 8.85 -4.94
CA VAL A 77 5.12 8.77 -4.80
C VAL A 77 5.81 9.91 -5.55
N GLY A 78 5.39 10.20 -6.78
CA GLY A 78 5.92 11.30 -7.57
C GLY A 78 5.75 12.66 -6.90
N THR A 79 4.61 12.86 -6.23
CA THR A 79 4.36 14.08 -5.44
C THR A 79 5.33 14.17 -4.26
N MET A 80 5.56 13.08 -3.53
CA MET A 80 6.55 13.06 -2.44
C MET A 80 7.96 13.40 -2.94
N ILE A 81 8.38 12.83 -4.08
CA ILE A 81 9.68 13.12 -4.69
C ILE A 81 9.78 14.61 -5.08
N ALA A 82 8.75 15.16 -5.71
CA ALA A 82 8.78 16.50 -6.26
C ALA A 82 8.63 17.62 -5.22
N PHE A 83 7.88 17.38 -4.13
CA PHE A 83 7.45 18.43 -3.21
C PHE A 83 8.03 18.35 -1.80
N VAL A 84 8.51 17.19 -1.32
CA VAL A 84 9.20 17.13 -0.02
C VAL A 84 10.41 18.08 0.04
N PRO A 85 11.28 18.19 -1.00
CA PRO A 85 12.39 19.13 -0.99
C PRO A 85 11.99 20.61 -1.05
N LYS A 86 10.75 20.92 -1.47
CA LYS A 86 10.28 22.28 -1.75
C LYS A 86 9.38 22.84 -0.64
N LEU A 87 8.51 22.00 -0.09
CA LEU A 87 7.47 22.38 0.87
C LEU A 87 7.69 21.77 2.26
N GLY A 88 8.70 20.91 2.42
CA GLY A 88 8.86 20.06 3.60
C GLY A 88 7.89 18.87 3.59
N PHE A 89 8.01 18.01 4.61
CA PHE A 89 7.30 16.72 4.64
C PHE A 89 5.78 16.87 4.76
N TRP A 90 5.28 17.58 5.78
CA TRP A 90 3.85 17.60 6.11
C TRP A 90 2.96 18.18 5.01
N PRO A 91 3.30 19.33 4.37
CA PRO A 91 2.49 19.85 3.28
C PRO A 91 2.55 18.96 2.03
N ALA A 92 3.73 18.42 1.70
CA ALA A 92 3.89 17.51 0.56
C ALA A 92 3.10 16.20 0.77
N TYR A 93 3.11 15.65 1.98
CA TYR A 93 2.33 14.47 2.33
C TYR A 93 0.82 14.72 2.24
N GLY A 94 0.34 15.85 2.77
CA GLY A 94 -1.07 16.25 2.64
C GLY A 94 -1.51 16.34 1.17
N LEU A 95 -0.71 17.00 0.33
CA LEU A 95 -0.96 17.08 -1.11
C LEU A 95 -0.96 15.70 -1.77
N ALA A 96 0.02 14.85 -1.45
CA ALA A 96 0.14 13.51 -2.02
C ALA A 96 -1.08 12.63 -1.71
N ILE A 97 -1.61 12.71 -0.48
CA ILE A 97 -2.83 12.01 -0.08
C ILE A 97 -4.06 12.52 -0.83
N VAL A 98 -4.22 13.84 -0.94
CA VAL A 98 -5.34 14.43 -1.70
C VAL A 98 -5.31 13.99 -3.16
N LEU A 99 -4.14 14.04 -3.81
CA LEU A 99 -3.97 13.61 -5.19
C LEU A 99 -4.18 12.10 -5.36
N TYR A 100 -3.74 11.29 -4.40
CA TYR A 100 -4.01 9.85 -4.39
C TYR A 100 -5.52 9.58 -4.38
N LEU A 101 -6.25 10.18 -3.45
CA LEU A 101 -7.70 9.98 -3.32
C LEU A 101 -8.46 10.47 -4.57
N ALA A 102 -8.07 11.63 -5.11
CA ALA A 102 -8.61 12.12 -6.37
C ALA A 102 -8.34 11.13 -7.52
N GLY A 103 -7.11 10.59 -7.60
CA GLY A 103 -6.74 9.56 -8.57
C GLY A 103 -7.57 8.29 -8.43
N VAL A 104 -7.82 7.81 -7.20
CA VAL A 104 -8.70 6.66 -6.95
C VAL A 104 -10.14 6.93 -7.40
N GLY A 105 -10.66 8.14 -7.12
CA GLY A 105 -11.97 8.56 -7.62
C GLY A 105 -12.05 8.51 -9.15
N LEU A 106 -11.03 9.03 -9.82
CA LEU A 106 -10.93 9.00 -11.29
C LEU A 106 -10.85 7.57 -11.82
N THR A 107 -10.01 6.71 -11.26
CA THR A 107 -9.89 5.31 -11.71
C THR A 107 -11.19 4.54 -11.53
N ARG A 108 -11.95 4.84 -10.46
CA ARG A 108 -13.29 4.27 -10.25
C ARG A 108 -14.27 4.66 -11.35
N MET A 109 -14.18 5.86 -11.92
CA MET A 109 -15.07 6.29 -13.02
C MET A 109 -14.84 5.50 -14.33
N PHE A 110 -13.66 4.91 -14.52
CA PHE A 110 -13.36 4.04 -15.67
C PHE A 110 -13.76 2.57 -15.45
N LEU A 111 -14.05 2.22 -14.20
CA LEU A 111 -14.48 0.90 -13.77
C LEU A 111 -16.01 0.92 -13.62
N ASN A 112 -16.72 0.84 -14.75
CA ASN A 112 -18.18 0.77 -14.81
C ASN A 112 -18.75 -0.38 -13.96
#